data_AF-A0A3M1I7C6-F1
#
_entry.id   AF-A0A3M1I7C6-F1
#
_cell.length_a   1.000
_cell.length_b   1.000
_cell.length_c   1.000
_cell.angle_alpha   90.00
_cell.angle_beta   90.00
_cell.angle_gamma   90.00
#
_symmetry.space_group_name_H-M   'P 1'
#
loop_
_entity.id
_entity.type
_entity.pdbx_description
1 polymer ?
#
loop_
_entity_poly.entity_id
_entity_poly.type
_entity_poly.pdbx_seq_one_letter_code
_entity_poly.pdbx_strand_id
1 'polypeptide(L)' 'EDHRVVFDLLPAEQELGMSLTAAYQLVPEQSTAAIIVHHPAATYFNVGTSRLEQLMRD' A
#
# COMPACT_ATOMS: atom_id res chain seq x y z
N GLU A 1 -1.51 5.39 -5.16
CA GLU A 1 -1.69 6.30 -4.01
C GLU A 1 -1.39 5.61 -2.69
N ASP A 2 -1.83 4.36 -2.47
CA ASP A 2 -1.67 3.62 -1.20
C ASP A 2 -0.27 3.67 -0.54
N HIS A 3 0.82 3.61 -1.31
CA HIS A 3 2.17 3.73 -0.76
C HIS A 3 2.46 5.08 -0.08
N ARG A 4 1.74 6.16 -0.43
CA ARG A 4 1.87 7.46 0.26
C ARG A 4 1.55 7.31 1.74
N VAL A 5 0.51 6.56 2.08
CA VAL A 5 0.11 6.33 3.49
C VAL A 5 1.25 5.71 4.29
N VAL A 6 2.02 4.80 3.69
CA VAL A 6 3.18 4.18 4.35
C VAL A 6 4.27 5.22 4.63
N PHE A 7 4.53 6.12 3.69
CA PHE A 7 5.53 7.19 3.83
C PHE A 7 5.10 8.30 4.79
N ASP A 8 3.80 8.51 4.96
CA ASP A 8 3.27 9.47 5.95
C ASP A 8 3.35 8.89 7.37
N LEU A 9 3.23 7.56 7.52
CA LEU A 9 3.28 6.88 8.81
C LEU A 9 4.69 6.53 9.28
N LEU A 10 5.61 6.25 8.35
CA LEU A 10 6.97 5.79 8.63
C LEU A 10 8.00 6.77 8.07
N PRO A 11 9.12 7.03 8.76
CA PRO A 11 10.17 7.93 8.28
C PRO A 11 11.06 7.26 7.21
N ALA A 12 10.47 6.62 6.21
CA ALA A 12 11.16 5.82 5.19
C ALA A 12 12.12 6.67 4.33
N GLU A 13 11.79 7.93 4.06
CA GLU A 13 12.67 8.83 3.30
C GLU A 13 13.96 9.13 4.06
N GLN A 14 13.86 9.44 5.36
CA GLN A 14 15.00 9.82 6.18
C GLN A 14 15.84 8.61 6.61
N GLU A 15 15.19 7.53 7.07
CA GLU A 15 15.89 6.39 7.68
C GLU A 15 16.38 5.37 6.65
N LEU A 16 15.71 5.28 5.49
CA LEU A 16 16.01 4.28 4.46
C LEU A 16 16.47 4.92 3.13
N GLY A 17 16.46 6.25 3.02
CA GLY A 17 16.83 6.94 1.78
C GLY A 17 15.87 6.64 0.62
N MET A 18 14.63 6.25 0.93
CA MET A 18 13.63 5.87 -0.07
C MET A 18 12.87 7.08 -0.61
N SER A 19 12.18 6.91 -1.73
CA SER A 19 11.25 7.90 -2.26
C SER A 19 10.10 7.25 -3.04
N LEU A 20 9.13 8.07 -3.43
CA LEU A 20 8.03 7.67 -4.32
C LEU A 20 8.12 8.41 -5.66
N THR A 21 7.90 7.68 -6.75
CA THR A 21 7.68 8.31 -8.06
C THR A 21 6.35 9.08 -8.08
N ALA A 22 6.12 9.90 -9.12
CA ALA A 22 4.82 10.56 -9.33
C ALA A 22 3.65 9.56 -9.45
N ALA A 23 3.92 8.31 -9.83
CA ALA A 23 2.96 7.22 -9.90
C ALA A 23 2.87 6.40 -8.60
N TYR A 24 3.48 6.87 -7.51
CA TYR A 24 3.51 6.19 -6.19
C TYR A 24 4.21 4.83 -6.19
N GLN A 25 5.18 4.63 -7.09
CA GLN A 25 6.05 3.45 -7.07
C GLN A 25 7.21 3.68 -6.10
N LEU A 26 7.68 2.61 -5.46
CA LEU A 26 8.81 2.66 -4.54
C LEU A 26 10.13 2.88 -5.30
N VAL A 27 11.00 3.72 -4.76
CA VAL A 27 12.37 3.92 -5.21
C VAL A 27 13.31 3.72 -4.02
N PRO A 28 14.29 2.81 -4.09
CA PRO A 28 14.62 1.93 -5.24
C PRO A 28 13.53 0.92 -5.58
N GLU A 29 13.50 0.44 -6.82
CA GLU A 29 12.47 -0.50 -7.29
C GLU A 29 12.58 -1.89 -6.63
N GLN A 30 13.76 -2.25 -6.13
CA GLN A 30 14.01 -3.45 -5.33
C GLN A 30 13.60 -3.23 -3.87
N SER A 31 12.38 -2.73 -3.66
CA SER A 31 11.81 -2.44 -2.35
C SER A 31 10.43 -3.09 -2.20
N THR A 32 10.05 -3.41 -0.97
CA THR A 32 8.76 -3.99 -0.64
C THR A 32 8.13 -3.21 0.51
N ALA A 33 6.87 -2.81 0.35
CA ALA A 33 6.02 -2.32 1.44
C ALA A 33 4.98 -3.38 1.79
N ALA A 34 4.68 -3.56 3.07
CA ALA A 34 3.71 -4.54 3.55
C ALA A 34 2.92 -4.00 4.75
N ILE A 35 1.73 -4.55 4.95
CA ILE A 35 0.90 -4.32 6.13
C ILE A 35 0.93 -5.58 7.00
N ILE A 36 1.06 -5.42 8.31
CA ILE A 36 1.05 -6.52 9.27
C ILE A 36 -0.31 -6.56 9.96
N VAL A 37 -1.01 -7.70 9.83
CA VAL A 37 -2.32 -7.92 10.47
C VAL A 37 -2.21 -9.12 11.41
N HIS A 38 -2.45 -8.89 12.70
CA HIS A 38 -2.23 -9.89 13.76
C HIS A 38 -3.37 -10.90 13.94
N HIS A 39 -4.51 -10.69 13.29
CA HIS A 39 -5.70 -11.51 13.52
C HIS A 39 -5.47 -12.98 13.06
N PRO A 40 -5.81 -14.01 13.88
CA PRO A 40 -5.46 -15.40 13.58
C PRO A 40 -6.16 -15.97 12.33
N ALA A 41 -7.28 -15.37 11.93
CA ALA A 41 -8.00 -15.73 10.70
C ALA A 41 -7.61 -14.87 9.49
N ALA A 42 -6.62 -13.98 9.61
CA ALA A 42 -6.20 -13.14 8.50
C ALA A 42 -5.57 -14.01 7.39
N THR A 43 -6.06 -13.84 6.16
CA THR A 43 -5.56 -14.54 4.97
C THR A 43 -5.64 -13.62 3.76
N TYR A 44 -4.83 -13.89 2.74
CA TYR A 44 -4.93 -13.19 1.46
C TYR A 44 -6.19 -13.62 0.71
N PHE A 45 -6.91 -12.67 0.15
CA PHE A 45 -8.08 -12.91 -0.68
C PHE A 45 -8.16 -11.86 -1.79
N ASN A 46 -8.89 -12.18 -2.87
CA ASN A 46 -9.14 -11.26 -3.95
C ASN A 46 -10.38 -10.40 -3.63
N VAL A 47 -10.30 -9.10 -3.89
CA VAL A 47 -11.41 -8.16 -3.61
C VAL A 47 -12.64 -8.44 -4.50
N GLY A 48 -12.45 -9.11 -5.65
CA GLY A 48 -13.50 -9.82 -6.38
C GLY A 48 -14.65 -8.98 -6.98
N THR A 49 -14.69 -7.67 -6.74
CA THR A 49 -15.75 -6.78 -7.21
C THR A 49 -15.22 -5.84 -8.28
N SER A 50 -16.03 -5.61 -9.32
CA SER A 50 -15.77 -4.55 -10.27
C SER A 50 -15.72 -3.22 -9.52
N ARG A 51 -14.70 -2.41 -9.76
CA ARG A 51 -14.60 -1.04 -9.19
C ARG A 51 -15.90 -0.25 -9.41
N LEU A 52 -16.62 -0.56 -10.49
CA LEU A 52 -17.93 0.03 -10.80
C LEU A 52 -19.02 -0.37 -9.78
N GLU A 53 -19.14 -1.65 -9.43
CA GLU A 53 -20.13 -2.13 -8.45
C GLU A 53 -19.86 -1.57 -7.05
N GLN A 54 -18.59 -1.36 -6.72
CA GLN A 54 -18.18 -0.81 -5.42
C GLN A 54 -18.49 0.69 -5.32
N LEU A 55 -18.41 1.43 -6.43
CA LEU A 55 -18.76 2.86 -6.53
C LEU A 55 -20.27 3.09 -6.68
N MET A 56 -21.03 2.12 -7.17
CA MET A 56 -22.48 2.20 -7.33
C MET A 56 -23.28 1.77 -6.10
N ARG A 57 -22.62 1.37 -5.00
CA ARG A 57 -23.24 0.85 -3.78
C ARG A 57 -23.48 1.89 -2.68
N ASP A 58 -23.42 3.18 -3.02
CA ASP A 58 -23.83 4.29 -2.14
C ASP A 58 -25.36 4.44 -2.08
#